data_AF-A0A956BIZ3-F1
#
_entry.id   AF-A0A956BIZ3-F1
#
_cell.length_a   1.000
_cell.length_b   1.000
_cell.length_c   1.000
_cell.angle_alpha   90.00
_cell.angle_beta   90.00
_cell.angle_gamma   90.00
#
_symmetry.space_group_name_H-M   'P 1'
#
loop_
_entity.id
_entity.type
_entity.pdbx_description
1 polymer ?
#
loop_
_entity_poly.entity_id
_entity_poly.type
_entity_poly.pdbx_seq_one_letter_code
_entity_poly.pdbx_strand_id
1 'polypeptide(L)'
;AHVDARVADGTLVLPDGVSYRFAGTWESQVRSERDLRVLVPVAMALVFVLLQLQFRRVAVTLAIGSGVLVAVSGAFGLLWVTGTSLSVAVWIGIIALIGIATDDGVVMSTWLDQVYVRSPATSIAEVRERTVEAGCRRVRPCLMTTATTLLALLPVVTSHGRGAEVLTPIAIPALGGMAVALLTLFVVPVLHSALEERRVSRHQSV
;
A
#
# COMPACT_ATOMS: atom_id res chain seq x y z
N ALA A 1 -10.01 -22.97 18.97
CA ALA A 1 -11.18 -22.10 19.20
C ALA A 1 -12.44 -22.92 19.54
N HIS A 2 -13.04 -23.67 18.60
CA HIS A 2 -14.27 -24.44 18.86
C HIS A 2 -14.09 -25.62 19.84
N VAL A 3 -12.92 -26.27 19.80
CA VAL A 3 -12.57 -27.38 20.71
C VAL A 3 -12.27 -26.87 22.12
N ASP A 4 -11.50 -25.79 22.24
CA ASP A 4 -11.18 -25.16 23.54
C ASP A 4 -12.45 -24.66 24.26
N ALA A 5 -13.41 -24.11 23.50
CA ALA A 5 -14.70 -23.70 24.03
C ALA A 5 -15.54 -24.89 24.53
N ARG A 6 -15.48 -26.04 23.85
CA ARG A 6 -16.21 -27.26 24.26
C ARG A 6 -15.59 -28.01 25.44
N VAL A 7 -14.28 -27.87 25.64
CA VAL A 7 -13.57 -28.33 26.85
C VAL A 7 -13.93 -27.43 28.03
N ALA A 8 -14.06 -26.11 27.82
CA ALA A 8 -14.51 -25.17 28.85
C ALA A 8 -15.99 -25.36 29.24
N ASP A 9 -16.85 -25.71 28.28
CA ASP A 9 -18.28 -26.03 28.51
C ASP A 9 -18.51 -27.44 29.11
N GLY A 10 -17.46 -28.23 29.36
CA GLY A 10 -17.57 -29.55 30.00
C GLY A 10 -18.21 -30.66 29.13
N THR A 11 -18.58 -30.35 27.89
CA THR A 11 -19.13 -31.34 26.93
C THR A 11 -18.05 -32.29 26.38
N LEU A 12 -16.77 -31.94 26.53
CA LEU A 12 -15.64 -32.76 26.13
C LEU A 12 -14.76 -33.05 27.36
N VAL A 13 -14.97 -34.20 27.99
CA VAL A 13 -14.20 -34.64 29.17
C VAL A 13 -12.95 -35.38 28.67
N LEU A 14 -11.77 -34.79 28.84
CA LEU A 14 -10.50 -35.47 28.57
C LEU A 14 -10.17 -36.38 29.77
N PRO A 15 -9.84 -37.68 29.56
CA PRO A 15 -9.39 -38.56 30.63
C PRO A 15 -8.10 -38.04 31.29
N ASP A 16 -7.96 -38.26 32.60
CA ASP A 16 -6.78 -37.83 33.37
C ASP A 16 -5.49 -38.39 32.76
N GLY A 17 -4.55 -37.48 32.43
CA GLY A 17 -3.27 -37.81 31.79
C GLY A 17 -3.22 -37.59 30.26
N VAL A 18 -4.33 -37.23 29.61
CA VAL A 18 -4.35 -36.93 28.16
C VAL A 18 -4.29 -35.43 27.92
N SER A 19 -3.16 -34.94 27.37
CA SER A 19 -3.04 -33.57 26.89
C SER A 19 -3.33 -33.50 25.38
N TYR A 20 -4.19 -32.57 24.97
CA TYR A 20 -4.39 -32.24 23.55
C TYR A 20 -3.54 -31.03 23.18
N ARG A 21 -2.67 -31.18 22.17
CA ARG A 21 -1.98 -30.08 21.51
C ARG A 21 -2.38 -30.11 20.04
N PHE A 22 -2.87 -29.00 19.50
CA PHE A 22 -3.08 -28.87 18.06
C PHE A 22 -1.71 -29.00 17.36
N ALA A 23 -1.38 -30.18 16.86
CA ALA A 23 -0.18 -30.45 16.10
C ALA A 23 -0.51 -30.44 14.60
N GLY A 24 0.33 -29.79 13.78
CA GLY A 24 0.19 -29.76 12.31
C GLY A 24 0.36 -28.38 11.68
N THR A 25 -0.11 -28.24 10.43
CA THR A 25 -0.03 -27.01 9.62
C THR A 25 -0.76 -25.80 10.24
N TRP A 26 -1.68 -26.00 11.18
CA TRP A 26 -2.35 -24.91 11.90
C TRP A 26 -1.38 -24.10 12.78
N GLU A 27 -0.44 -24.77 13.45
CA GLU A 27 0.55 -24.11 14.31
C GLU A 27 1.55 -23.29 13.46
N SER A 28 1.89 -23.76 12.26
CA SER A 28 2.69 -22.99 11.30
C SER A 28 1.92 -21.82 10.70
N GLN A 29 0.61 -21.95 10.43
CA GLN A 29 -0.24 -20.85 9.96
C GLN A 29 -0.36 -19.74 11.02
N VAL A 30 -0.62 -20.09 12.28
CA VAL A 30 -0.72 -19.12 13.39
C VAL A 30 0.64 -18.45 13.66
N ARG A 31 1.75 -19.19 13.55
CA ARG A 31 3.10 -18.64 13.68
C ARG A 31 3.41 -17.66 12.55
N SER A 32 3.18 -18.05 11.30
CA SER A 32 3.37 -17.18 10.14
C SER A 32 2.48 -15.93 10.22
N GLU A 33 1.26 -16.05 10.72
CA GLU A 33 0.39 -14.89 10.94
C GLU A 33 0.96 -13.94 12.01
N ARG A 34 1.49 -14.47 13.12
CA ARG A 34 2.17 -13.67 14.15
C ARG A 34 3.40 -12.96 13.60
N ASP A 35 4.25 -13.67 12.87
CA ASP A 35 5.45 -13.09 12.26
C ASP A 35 5.06 -11.98 11.29
N LEU A 36 3.95 -12.15 10.59
CA LEU A 36 3.47 -11.18 9.62
C LEU A 36 2.87 -9.93 10.27
N ARG A 37 2.25 -10.04 11.46
CA ARG A 37 1.87 -8.88 12.28
C ARG A 37 3.08 -8.04 12.70
N VAL A 38 4.28 -8.61 12.74
CA VAL A 38 5.53 -7.88 12.96
C VAL A 38 6.11 -7.40 11.62
N LEU A 39 6.07 -8.22 10.58
CA LEU A 39 6.64 -7.91 9.27
C LEU A 39 5.98 -6.70 8.61
N VAL A 40 4.64 -6.61 8.61
CA VAL A 40 3.90 -5.49 7.99
C VAL A 40 4.32 -4.13 8.58
N PRO A 41 4.27 -3.90 9.92
CA PRO A 41 4.69 -2.63 10.48
C PRO A 41 6.19 -2.39 10.33
N VAL A 42 7.05 -3.42 10.38
CA VAL A 42 8.49 -3.26 10.12
C VAL A 42 8.75 -2.82 8.68
N ALA A 43 8.11 -3.45 7.70
CA ALA A 43 8.22 -3.06 6.30
C ALA A 43 7.72 -1.62 6.08
N MET A 44 6.58 -1.27 6.68
CA MET A 44 6.01 0.08 6.58
C MET A 44 6.90 1.12 7.27
N ALA A 45 7.50 0.80 8.42
CA ALA A 45 8.48 1.64 9.10
C ALA A 45 9.75 1.81 8.25
N LEU A 46 10.24 0.75 7.63
CA LEU A 46 11.39 0.80 6.73
C LEU A 46 11.11 1.70 5.53
N VAL A 47 9.97 1.52 4.85
CA VAL A 47 9.54 2.39 3.74
C VAL A 47 9.45 3.85 4.20
N PHE A 48 8.83 4.11 5.36
CA PHE A 48 8.72 5.46 5.89
C PHE A 48 10.09 6.10 6.20
N VAL A 49 11.01 5.34 6.81
CA VAL A 49 12.38 5.80 7.07
C VAL A 49 13.11 6.10 5.77
N LEU A 50 13.01 5.22 4.77
CA LEU A 50 13.64 5.44 3.46
C LEU A 50 13.10 6.71 2.78
N LEU A 51 11.78 6.94 2.81
CA LEU A 51 11.16 8.16 2.29
C LEU A 51 11.62 9.41 3.05
N GLN A 52 11.71 9.31 4.38
CA GLN A 52 12.17 10.42 5.20
C GLN A 52 13.64 10.76 4.93
N LEU A 53 14.49 9.76 4.71
CA LEU A 53 15.88 9.97 4.31
C LEU A 53 16.00 10.57 2.90
N GLN A 54 15.13 10.16 1.98
CA GLN A 54 15.08 10.65 0.60
C GLN A 54 14.68 12.13 0.52
N PHE A 55 13.54 12.50 1.11
CA PHE A 55 12.97 13.85 0.93
C PHE A 55 13.34 14.82 2.06
N ARG A 56 13.80 14.32 3.22
CA ARG A 56 14.08 15.10 4.44
C ARG A 56 12.95 16.06 4.87
N ARG A 57 11.73 15.86 4.36
CA ARG A 57 10.54 16.70 4.57
C ARG A 57 9.37 15.81 4.94
N VAL A 58 8.97 15.83 6.20
CA VAL A 58 7.87 15.01 6.74
C VAL A 58 6.57 15.22 5.97
N ALA A 59 6.29 16.45 5.55
CA ALA A 59 5.06 16.77 4.81
C ALA A 59 4.97 16.06 3.45
N VAL A 60 6.09 15.93 2.74
CA VAL A 60 6.15 15.21 1.45
C VAL A 60 6.02 13.70 1.69
N THR A 61 6.72 13.17 2.70
CA THR A 61 6.62 11.77 3.10
C THR A 61 5.19 11.38 3.47
N LEU A 62 4.49 12.21 4.24
CA LEU A 62 3.08 11.99 4.60
C LEU A 62 2.14 12.09 3.38
N ALA A 63 2.42 12.98 2.42
CA ALA A 63 1.66 13.06 1.18
C ALA A 63 1.79 11.77 0.36
N ILE A 64 3.00 11.21 0.23
CA ILE A 64 3.23 9.91 -0.40
C ILE A 64 2.50 8.80 0.37
N GLY A 65 2.64 8.77 1.70
CA GLY A 65 1.97 7.77 2.55
C GLY A 65 0.45 7.79 2.42
N SER A 66 -0.16 8.97 2.24
CA SER A 66 -1.60 9.07 1.97
C SER A 66 -2.00 8.44 0.64
N GLY A 67 -1.16 8.55 -0.40
CA GLY A 67 -1.36 7.87 -1.68
C GLY A 67 -1.28 6.35 -1.54
N VAL A 68 -0.38 5.84 -0.70
CA VAL A 68 -0.28 4.40 -0.38
C VAL A 68 -1.57 3.91 0.28
N LEU A 69 -2.16 4.67 1.22
CA LEU A 69 -3.43 4.30 1.84
C LEU A 69 -4.57 4.21 0.81
N VAL A 70 -4.58 5.09 -0.20
CA VAL A 70 -5.53 5.04 -1.32
C VAL A 70 -5.31 3.80 -2.18
N ALA A 71 -4.07 3.40 -2.44
CA ALA A 71 -3.80 2.15 -3.16
C ALA A 71 -4.24 0.92 -2.35
N VAL A 72 -3.94 0.89 -1.05
CA VAL A 72 -4.33 -0.21 -0.15
C VAL A 72 -5.86 -0.34 -0.05
N SER A 73 -6.62 0.76 -0.09
CA SER A 73 -8.08 0.68 -0.11
C SER A 73 -8.61 -0.03 -1.36
N GLY A 74 -7.96 0.14 -2.51
CA GLY A 74 -8.26 -0.62 -3.74
C GLY A 74 -7.98 -2.11 -3.61
N ALA A 75 -6.91 -2.49 -2.90
CA ALA A 75 -6.61 -3.89 -2.60
C ALA A 75 -7.72 -4.54 -1.76
N PHE A 76 -8.13 -3.89 -0.67
CA PHE A 76 -9.23 -4.38 0.17
C PHE A 76 -10.56 -4.40 -0.59
N GLY A 77 -10.81 -3.42 -1.45
CA GLY A 77 -11.99 -3.39 -2.32
C GLY A 77 -12.05 -4.62 -3.23
N LEU A 78 -10.95 -4.97 -3.90
CA LEU A 78 -10.94 -6.15 -4.78
C LEU A 78 -10.97 -7.47 -4.01
N LEU A 79 -10.33 -7.55 -2.84
CA LEU A 79 -10.44 -8.72 -1.95
C LEU A 79 -11.88 -8.97 -1.52
N TRP A 80 -12.62 -7.90 -1.21
CA TRP A 80 -14.03 -7.98 -0.85
C TRP A 80 -14.90 -8.46 -2.02
N VAL A 81 -14.70 -7.91 -3.22
CA VAL A 81 -15.43 -8.32 -4.43
C VAL A 81 -15.15 -9.79 -4.81
N THR A 82 -13.90 -10.24 -4.65
CA THR A 82 -13.50 -11.62 -4.97
C THR A 82 -13.83 -12.64 -3.87
N GLY A 83 -14.25 -12.18 -2.67
CA GLY A 83 -14.51 -13.06 -1.53
C GLY A 83 -13.26 -13.78 -0.99
N THR A 84 -12.06 -13.23 -1.27
CA THR A 84 -10.79 -13.89 -0.89
C THR A 84 -10.53 -13.73 0.60
N SER A 85 -10.25 -14.84 1.29
CA SER A 85 -9.94 -14.83 2.72
C SER A 85 -8.57 -14.20 3.01
N LEU A 86 -8.48 -13.43 4.09
CA LEU A 86 -7.21 -12.88 4.57
C LEU A 86 -6.27 -14.02 4.98
N SER A 87 -5.16 -14.13 4.27
CA SER A 87 -4.13 -15.15 4.47
C SER A 87 -2.74 -14.54 4.41
N VAL A 88 -1.73 -15.30 4.77
CA VAL A 88 -0.31 -14.89 4.67
C VAL A 88 0.04 -14.44 3.25
N ALA A 89 -0.47 -15.15 2.23
CA ALA A 89 -0.27 -14.82 0.83
C ALA A 89 -0.85 -13.44 0.45
N VAL A 90 -2.06 -13.14 0.91
CA VAL A 90 -2.70 -11.82 0.69
C VAL A 90 -1.86 -10.70 1.28
N TRP A 91 -1.34 -10.89 2.49
CA TRP A 91 -0.48 -9.89 3.13
C TRP A 91 0.85 -9.67 2.41
N ILE A 92 1.46 -10.72 1.87
CA ILE A 92 2.64 -10.57 1.00
C ILE A 92 2.29 -9.69 -0.22
N GLY A 93 1.12 -9.90 -0.83
CA GLY A 93 0.60 -9.06 -1.91
C GLY A 93 0.39 -7.60 -1.50
N ILE A 94 -0.13 -7.35 -0.30
CA ILE A 94 -0.31 -5.99 0.24
C ILE A 94 1.05 -5.31 0.47
N ILE A 95 2.04 -6.02 1.01
CA ILE A 95 3.40 -5.48 1.21
C ILE A 95 4.04 -5.12 -0.14
N ALA A 96 3.92 -6.01 -1.14
CA ALA A 96 4.42 -5.74 -2.48
C ALA A 96 3.74 -4.50 -3.11
N LEU A 97 2.41 -4.38 -2.94
CA LEU A 97 1.65 -3.21 -3.38
C LEU A 97 2.15 -1.92 -2.72
N ILE A 98 2.42 -1.93 -1.41
CA ILE A 98 2.92 -0.74 -0.69
C ILE A 98 4.22 -0.25 -1.33
N GLY A 99 5.15 -1.14 -1.67
CA GLY A 99 6.39 -0.77 -2.35
C GLY A 99 6.14 -0.14 -3.72
N ILE A 100 5.39 -0.83 -4.59
CA ILE A 100 5.12 -0.37 -5.96
C ILE A 100 4.35 0.98 -5.96
N ALA A 101 3.34 1.12 -5.09
CA ALA A 101 2.58 2.36 -4.96
C ALA A 101 3.42 3.51 -4.38
N THR A 102 4.41 3.20 -3.53
CA THR A 102 5.33 4.20 -2.98
C THR A 102 6.25 4.75 -4.07
N ASP A 103 6.80 3.91 -4.94
CA ASP A 103 7.67 4.33 -6.04
C ASP A 103 6.99 5.37 -6.94
N ASP A 104 5.71 5.16 -7.24
CA ASP A 104 4.88 6.10 -7.97
C ASP A 104 4.83 7.48 -7.28
N GLY A 105 4.58 7.51 -5.97
CA GLY A 105 4.59 8.74 -5.18
C GLY A 105 5.97 9.42 -5.14
N VAL A 106 7.05 8.64 -4.97
CA VAL A 106 8.44 9.13 -4.97
C VAL A 106 8.77 9.83 -6.28
N VAL A 107 8.42 9.22 -7.41
CA VAL A 107 8.65 9.82 -8.73
C VAL A 107 7.90 11.15 -8.85
N MET A 108 6.62 11.23 -8.44
CA MET A 108 5.86 12.49 -8.47
C MET A 108 6.50 13.59 -7.63
N SER A 109 6.83 13.27 -6.38
CA SER A 109 7.42 14.21 -5.46
C SER A 109 8.78 14.71 -5.94
N THR A 110 9.56 13.84 -6.58
CA THR A 110 10.85 14.22 -7.17
C THR A 110 10.67 15.20 -8.33
N TRP A 111 9.71 14.96 -9.22
CA TRP A 111 9.41 15.88 -10.33
C TRP A 111 8.84 17.22 -9.84
N LEU A 112 7.94 17.18 -8.85
CA LEU A 112 7.44 18.40 -8.20
C LEU A 112 8.61 19.20 -7.64
N ASP A 113 9.46 18.58 -6.82
CA ASP A 113 10.62 19.25 -6.21
C ASP A 113 11.55 19.84 -7.28
N GLN A 114 11.82 19.12 -8.38
CA GLN A 114 12.61 19.64 -9.50
C GLN A 114 12.00 20.87 -10.16
N VAL A 115 10.68 20.90 -10.36
CA VAL A 115 10.00 22.07 -10.94
C VAL A 115 10.06 23.27 -10.00
N TYR A 116 9.82 23.07 -8.71
CA TYR A 116 9.89 24.14 -7.70
C TYR A 116 11.33 24.65 -7.45
N VAL A 117 12.34 23.79 -7.58
CA VAL A 117 13.75 24.19 -7.48
C VAL A 117 14.19 25.02 -8.68
N ARG A 118 13.74 24.68 -9.90
CA ARG A 118 14.08 25.44 -11.12
C ARG A 118 13.36 26.77 -11.22
N SER A 119 12.09 26.79 -10.80
CA SER A 119 11.24 27.97 -10.85
C SER A 119 10.44 28.06 -9.55
N PRO A 120 10.94 28.78 -8.54
CA PRO A 120 10.21 28.98 -7.28
C PRO A 120 8.91 29.75 -7.53
N ALA A 121 7.85 29.38 -6.79
CA ALA A 121 6.58 30.07 -6.87
C ALA A 121 6.47 31.23 -5.89
N THR A 122 6.04 32.38 -6.40
CA THR A 122 5.89 33.61 -5.60
C THR A 122 4.41 33.94 -5.33
N SER A 123 3.49 33.29 -6.05
CA SER A 123 2.05 33.45 -5.89
C SER A 123 1.30 32.13 -5.95
N ILE A 124 0.09 32.10 -5.38
CA ILE A 124 -0.81 30.94 -5.38
C ILE A 124 -1.13 30.47 -6.80
N ALA A 125 -1.34 31.41 -7.74
CA ALA A 125 -1.62 31.09 -9.13
C ALA A 125 -0.46 30.30 -9.77
N GLU A 126 0.77 30.72 -9.51
CA GLU A 126 1.93 30.03 -10.06
C GLU A 126 2.22 28.67 -9.37
N VAL A 127 1.85 28.49 -8.09
CA VAL A 127 1.91 27.17 -7.41
C VAL A 127 1.04 26.17 -8.16
N ARG A 128 -0.18 26.57 -8.55
CA ARG A 128 -1.11 25.71 -9.30
C ARG A 128 -0.58 25.39 -10.69
N GLU A 129 -0.11 26.40 -11.41
CA GLU A 129 0.45 26.24 -12.76
C GLU A 129 1.63 25.26 -12.76
N ARG A 130 2.60 25.44 -11.85
CA ARG A 130 3.77 24.56 -11.74
C ARG A 130 3.43 23.14 -11.29
N THR A 131 2.43 23.00 -10.42
CA THR A 131 1.94 21.68 -10.01
C THR A 131 1.33 20.93 -11.20
N VAL A 132 0.55 21.63 -12.05
CA VAL A 132 0.00 21.05 -13.28
C VAL A 132 1.11 20.68 -14.25
N GLU A 133 2.11 21.55 -14.44
CA GLU A 133 3.27 21.26 -15.29
C GLU A 133 4.01 19.99 -14.84
N ALA A 134 4.32 19.88 -13.54
CA ALA A 134 4.95 18.70 -12.96
C ALA A 134 4.07 17.45 -13.12
N GLY A 135 2.77 17.60 -12.87
CA GLY A 135 1.80 16.51 -12.99
C GLY A 135 1.69 15.96 -14.40
N CYS A 136 1.57 16.83 -15.41
CA CYS A 136 1.50 16.46 -16.82
C CYS A 136 2.74 15.70 -17.29
N ARG A 137 3.93 16.00 -16.76
CA ARG A 137 5.16 15.27 -17.07
C ARG A 137 5.18 13.84 -16.51
N ARG A 138 4.45 13.54 -15.42
CA ARG A 138 4.43 12.20 -14.79
C ARG A 138 3.38 11.24 -15.36
N VAL A 139 2.32 11.72 -16.01
CA VAL A 139 1.20 10.86 -16.45
C VAL A 139 1.69 9.65 -17.24
N ARG A 140 2.67 9.81 -18.12
CA ARG A 140 3.22 8.71 -18.94
C ARG A 140 3.92 7.62 -18.09
N PRO A 141 4.96 7.92 -17.28
CA PRO A 141 5.59 6.92 -16.41
C PRO A 141 4.63 6.15 -15.49
N CYS A 142 3.70 6.84 -14.82
CA CYS A 142 2.80 6.20 -13.85
C CYS A 142 1.73 5.31 -14.54
N LEU A 143 1.27 5.71 -15.73
CA LEU A 143 0.42 4.84 -16.53
C LEU A 143 1.18 3.60 -17.01
N MET A 144 2.48 3.70 -17.32
CA MET A 144 3.29 2.54 -17.69
C MET A 144 3.44 1.55 -16.53
N THR A 145 3.79 2.02 -15.32
CA THR A 145 3.94 1.15 -14.14
C THR A 145 2.63 0.45 -13.80
N THR A 146 1.52 1.19 -13.84
CA THR A 146 0.18 0.65 -13.62
C THR A 146 -0.19 -0.37 -14.69
N ALA A 147 -0.03 -0.02 -15.98
CA ALA A 147 -0.38 -0.90 -17.08
C ALA A 147 0.45 -2.20 -17.06
N THR A 148 1.76 -2.11 -16.87
CA THR A 148 2.62 -3.30 -16.80
C THR A 148 2.21 -4.22 -15.66
N THR A 149 1.91 -3.67 -14.48
CA THR A 149 1.50 -4.47 -13.32
C THR A 149 0.14 -5.12 -13.54
N LEU A 150 -0.85 -4.36 -14.04
CA LEU A 150 -2.17 -4.89 -14.33
C LEU A 150 -2.13 -5.99 -15.40
N LEU A 151 -1.40 -5.76 -16.50
CA LEU A 151 -1.26 -6.74 -17.58
C LEU A 151 -0.48 -7.99 -17.13
N ALA A 152 0.52 -7.84 -16.26
CA ALA A 152 1.28 -8.98 -15.72
C ALA A 152 0.45 -9.84 -14.76
N LEU A 153 -0.42 -9.22 -13.95
CA LEU A 153 -1.21 -9.93 -12.94
C LEU A 153 -2.53 -10.48 -13.48
N LEU A 154 -3.06 -9.93 -14.57
CA LEU A 154 -4.29 -10.38 -15.21
C LEU A 154 -4.31 -11.89 -15.54
N PRO A 155 -3.27 -12.49 -16.17
CA PRO A 155 -3.25 -13.93 -16.42
C PRO A 155 -3.10 -14.74 -15.13
N VAL A 156 -2.43 -14.20 -14.11
CA VAL A 156 -2.24 -14.89 -12.82
C VAL A 156 -3.59 -15.09 -12.14
N VAL A 157 -4.38 -14.01 -12.01
CA VAL A 157 -5.68 -14.06 -11.32
C VAL A 157 -6.76 -14.83 -12.09
N THR A 158 -6.59 -15.01 -13.41
CA THR A 158 -7.53 -15.79 -14.25
C THR A 158 -7.10 -17.25 -14.43
N SER A 159 -5.89 -17.61 -13.99
CA SER A 159 -5.38 -18.97 -14.13
C SER A 159 -6.05 -19.94 -13.15
N HIS A 160 -6.35 -21.16 -13.64
CA HIS A 160 -6.90 -22.27 -12.85
C HIS A 160 -5.94 -23.48 -12.81
N GLY A 161 -4.69 -23.28 -13.21
CA GLY A 161 -3.67 -24.32 -13.31
C GLY A 161 -2.95 -24.59 -11.99
N ARG A 162 -1.99 -25.53 -12.02
CA ARG A 162 -1.11 -25.80 -10.87
C ARG A 162 -0.35 -24.53 -10.47
N GLY A 163 -0.40 -24.20 -9.19
CA GLY A 163 0.25 -22.99 -8.62
C GLY A 163 -0.67 -21.77 -8.51
N ALA A 164 -1.84 -21.76 -9.17
CA ALA A 164 -2.81 -20.67 -9.06
C ALA A 164 -3.31 -20.50 -7.60
N GLU A 165 -3.52 -21.59 -6.88
CA GLU A 165 -3.93 -21.58 -5.47
C GLU A 165 -2.95 -20.83 -4.55
N VAL A 166 -1.67 -20.74 -4.94
CA VAL A 166 -0.62 -20.04 -4.18
C VAL A 166 -0.45 -18.60 -4.68
N LEU A 167 -0.44 -18.39 -5.99
CA LEU A 167 -0.13 -17.09 -6.60
C LEU A 167 -1.34 -16.13 -6.65
N THR A 168 -2.54 -16.64 -6.88
CA THR A 168 -3.75 -15.82 -7.02
C THR A 168 -4.02 -14.95 -5.78
N PRO A 169 -3.96 -15.48 -4.54
CA PRO A 169 -4.14 -14.66 -3.34
C PRO A 169 -3.07 -13.58 -3.16
N ILE A 170 -1.86 -13.77 -3.70
CA ILE A 170 -0.78 -12.76 -3.70
C ILE A 170 -1.04 -11.67 -4.74
N ALA A 171 -1.58 -12.04 -5.91
CA ALA A 171 -1.79 -11.15 -7.04
C ALA A 171 -3.02 -10.23 -6.89
N ILE A 172 -4.11 -10.71 -6.28
CA ILE A 172 -5.36 -9.95 -6.15
C ILE A 172 -5.16 -8.58 -5.48
N PRO A 173 -4.50 -8.46 -4.30
CA PRO A 173 -4.27 -7.17 -3.67
C PRO A 173 -3.53 -6.18 -4.56
N ALA A 174 -2.46 -6.64 -5.24
CA ALA A 174 -1.66 -5.80 -6.11
C ALA A 174 -2.46 -5.34 -7.35
N LEU A 175 -3.27 -6.22 -7.95
CA LEU A 175 -4.14 -5.86 -9.07
C LEU A 175 -5.16 -4.79 -8.67
N GLY A 176 -5.87 -5.00 -7.57
CA GLY A 176 -6.89 -4.05 -7.09
C GLY A 176 -6.29 -2.72 -6.66
N GLY A 177 -5.15 -2.78 -5.95
CA GLY A 177 -4.47 -1.58 -5.49
C GLY A 177 -3.92 -0.75 -6.63
N MET A 178 -3.32 -1.36 -7.65
CA MET A 178 -2.81 -0.63 -8.81
C MET A 178 -3.93 -0.03 -9.66
N ALA A 179 -5.10 -0.68 -9.75
CA ALA A 179 -6.26 -0.10 -10.42
C ALA A 179 -6.71 1.22 -9.76
N VAL A 180 -6.68 1.29 -8.43
CA VAL A 180 -7.03 2.50 -7.66
C VAL A 180 -5.85 3.46 -7.54
N ALA A 181 -4.61 2.99 -7.67
CA ALA A 181 -3.39 3.79 -7.59
C ALA A 181 -3.34 4.92 -8.62
N LEU A 182 -4.08 4.83 -9.73
CA LEU A 182 -4.25 5.94 -10.67
C LEU A 182 -4.80 7.21 -10.01
N LEU A 183 -5.59 7.09 -8.94
CA LEU A 183 -6.07 8.25 -8.18
C LEU A 183 -4.92 8.99 -7.47
N THR A 184 -3.81 8.30 -7.18
CA THR A 184 -2.63 8.92 -6.54
C THR A 184 -1.94 9.95 -7.44
N LEU A 185 -2.19 9.90 -8.76
CA LEU A 185 -1.79 10.95 -9.70
C LEU A 185 -2.36 12.32 -9.31
N PHE A 186 -3.51 12.34 -8.64
CA PHE A 186 -4.14 13.57 -8.16
C PHE A 186 -3.84 13.84 -6.70
N VAL A 187 -3.83 12.81 -5.85
CA VAL A 187 -3.64 12.97 -4.40
C VAL A 187 -2.31 13.63 -4.07
N VAL A 188 -1.19 13.14 -4.63
CA VAL A 188 0.15 13.65 -4.28
C VAL A 188 0.34 15.11 -4.74
N PRO A 189 0.03 15.50 -6.00
CA PRO A 189 0.17 16.89 -6.43
C PRO A 189 -0.76 17.85 -5.70
N VAL A 190 -2.00 17.45 -5.39
CA VAL A 190 -2.96 18.31 -4.67
C VAL A 190 -2.51 18.54 -3.22
N LEU A 191 -2.02 17.51 -2.55
CA LEU A 191 -1.47 17.68 -1.20
C LEU A 191 -0.19 18.52 -1.21
N HIS A 192 0.67 18.31 -2.20
CA HIS A 192 1.89 19.11 -2.35
C HIS A 192 1.56 20.58 -2.64
N SER A 193 0.62 20.87 -3.55
CA SER A 193 0.21 22.24 -3.84
C SER A 193 -0.43 22.90 -2.64
N ALA A 194 -1.29 22.20 -1.90
CA ALA A 194 -1.89 22.74 -0.66
C ALA A 194 -0.83 23.10 0.40
N LEU A 195 0.25 22.33 0.50
CA LEU A 195 1.36 22.62 1.40
C LEU A 195 2.17 23.85 0.95
N GLU A 196 2.45 23.97 -0.35
CA GLU A 196 3.18 25.10 -0.90
C GLU A 196 2.34 26.40 -0.91
N GLU A 197 1.03 26.33 -1.20
CA GLU A 197 0.11 27.46 -1.08
C GLU A 197 0.11 28.03 0.35
N ARG A 198 0.09 27.16 1.37
CA ARG A 198 0.18 27.57 2.78
C ARG A 198 1.51 28.24 3.12
N ARG A 199 2.62 27.85 2.48
CA ARG A 199 3.94 28.47 2.67
C ARG A 199 4.02 29.86 2.06
N VAL A 200 3.52 30.02 0.83
CA VAL A 200 3.49 31.30 0.11
C VAL A 200 2.56 32.29 0.82
N SER A 201 1.37 31.86 1.23
CA SER A 201 0.41 32.71 1.95
C SER A 201 0.97 33.24 3.29
N ARG A 202 1.75 32.43 4.01
CA ARG A 202 2.44 32.86 5.24
C ARG A 202 3.55 33.88 5.01
N HIS A 203 4.21 33.86 3.86
CA HIS A 203 5.25 34.83 3.51
C HIS A 203 4.68 36.17 3.03
N GLN A 204 3.47 36.18 2.45
CA GLN A 204 2.82 37.43 2.01
C GLN A 204 2.12 38.18 3.16
N SER A 205 1.89 37.52 4.30
CA SER A 205 1.25 38.10 5.48
C SER A 205 2.25 38.69 6.50
N VAL A 206 3.54 38.69 6.19
CA VAL A 206 4.65 39.27 6.99
C VAL A 206 5.27 40.40 6.17
#